data_AF-A0A3C0X1K7-F1
#
_entry.id   AF-A0A3C0X1K7-F1
#
_cell.length_a   1.000
_cell.length_b   1.000
_cell.length_c   1.000
_cell.angle_alpha   90.00
_cell.angle_beta   90.00
_cell.angle_gamma   90.00
#
_symmetry.space_group_name_H-M   'P 1'
#
loop_
_entity.id
_entity.type
_entity.pdbx_description
1 polymer ?
#
loop_
_entity_poly.entity_id
_entity_poly.type
_entity_poly.pdbx_seq_one_letter_code
_entity_poly.pdbx_strand_id
1 'polypeptide(L)'
;SDTGLEEAPILLIEPLQTAYIKHNPKNTEKINELQSRFENITNELSGNHMLYHYGDESIMEHFGSVKNDKLVIGKCEYSTVIMPNMQSITESTLKLLTEFSRNGGKLYFAGEMPSLVNGAKDERLKYLKAEKADLNAIKKEYGFANITTDGKENKNIHYTKRITDNGDIIYYLVNLSDEEQSVTVNTNDKVYLYDVITEKATETDGKLTFAPYASFMLISSETVRPEKSDNRKTECISINREFKVSESTVNALTLDFCRYRIDGGEWQPETAVIILQRKLLELKKPCKIELEFSFNAESGALTDNICLCAETPESFEFLINGKPFEFK
;
A
#
# COMPACT_ATOMS: atom_id res chain seq x y z
N SER A 1 -26.26 2.34 2.84
CA SER A 1 -25.12 2.95 3.54
C SER A 1 -24.31 1.79 4.01
N ASP A 2 -23.45 1.28 3.13
CA ASP A 2 -23.01 -0.10 3.23
C ASP A 2 -21.61 -0.10 3.82
N THR A 3 -21.56 0.03 5.14
CA THR A 3 -20.31 0.07 5.90
C THR A 3 -19.84 -1.35 6.18
N GLY A 4 -19.27 -2.02 5.19
CA GLY A 4 -18.62 -3.31 5.41
C GLY A 4 -17.36 -3.19 6.27
N LEU A 5 -17.16 -4.16 7.17
CA LEU A 5 -15.96 -4.27 7.99
C LEU A 5 -14.92 -5.12 7.26
N GLU A 6 -13.69 -4.64 7.24
CA GLU A 6 -12.54 -5.40 6.75
C GLU A 6 -12.18 -6.50 7.75
N GLU A 7 -12.00 -7.72 7.24
CA GLU A 7 -11.60 -8.87 8.02
C GLU A 7 -10.07 -8.95 8.10
N ALA A 8 -9.53 -8.61 9.26
CA ALA A 8 -8.10 -8.72 9.56
C ALA A 8 -7.93 -9.21 11.00
N PRO A 9 -7.99 -10.54 11.25
CA PRO A 9 -7.98 -11.10 12.59
C PRO A 9 -6.61 -11.04 13.28
N ILE A 10 -5.57 -10.70 12.52
CA ILE A 10 -4.17 -10.62 12.99
C ILE A 10 -3.78 -9.15 13.15
N LEU A 11 -3.17 -8.81 14.28
CA LEU A 11 -2.49 -7.53 14.50
C LEU A 11 -0.98 -7.75 14.49
N LEU A 12 -0.25 -7.08 13.60
CA LEU A 12 1.21 -7.04 13.60
C LEU A 12 1.67 -5.72 14.25
N ILE A 13 2.37 -5.80 15.39
CA ILE A 13 2.81 -4.58 16.11
C ILE A 13 3.91 -3.86 15.33
N GLU A 14 3.84 -2.54 15.21
CA GLU A 14 4.90 -1.73 14.61
C GLU A 14 6.00 -1.38 15.64
N PRO A 15 7.28 -1.65 15.34
CA PRO A 15 8.39 -1.49 16.30
C PRO A 15 8.88 -0.03 16.45
N LEU A 16 7.99 0.93 16.68
CA LEU A 16 8.30 2.37 16.65
C LEU A 16 9.32 2.81 17.72
N GLN A 17 9.20 2.32 18.96
CA GLN A 17 10.19 2.64 20.00
C GLN A 17 11.58 2.08 19.69
N THR A 18 11.63 0.93 19.04
CA THR A 18 12.90 0.29 18.66
C THR A 18 13.60 1.12 17.58
N ALA A 19 12.85 1.64 16.61
CA ALA A 19 13.38 2.57 15.61
C ALA A 19 13.96 3.84 16.27
N TYR A 20 13.27 4.39 17.28
CA TYR A 20 13.74 5.56 18.02
C TYR A 20 15.02 5.29 18.83
N ILE A 21 15.11 4.16 19.55
CA ILE A 21 16.30 3.77 20.33
C ILE A 21 17.53 3.56 19.42
N LYS A 22 17.32 3.01 18.22
CA LYS A 22 18.41 2.77 17.26
C LYS A 22 18.70 3.94 16.34
N HIS A 23 17.96 5.05 16.44
CA HIS A 23 18.20 6.25 15.64
C HIS A 23 19.51 6.94 16.05
N ASN A 24 20.60 6.54 15.39
CA ASN A 24 21.88 7.23 15.45
C ASN A 24 22.22 7.75 14.04
N PRO A 25 22.27 9.09 13.82
CA PRO A 25 22.56 9.66 12.50
C PRO A 25 23.97 9.32 11.96
N LYS A 26 24.82 8.66 12.76
CA LYS A 26 26.15 8.17 12.35
C LYS A 26 26.23 6.65 12.11
N ASN A 27 25.16 5.88 12.35
CA ASN A 27 25.17 4.42 12.19
C ASN A 27 23.82 3.89 11.69
N THR A 28 23.69 3.79 10.37
CA THR A 28 22.47 3.38 9.66
C THR A 28 22.30 1.86 9.55
N GLU A 29 23.35 1.05 9.73
CA GLU A 29 23.30 -0.41 9.54
C GLU A 29 22.28 -1.10 10.47
N LYS A 30 22.23 -0.69 11.73
CA LYS A 30 21.32 -1.30 12.73
C LYS A 30 19.84 -0.97 12.51
N ILE A 31 19.55 0.14 11.83
CA ILE A 31 18.18 0.55 11.46
C ILE A 31 17.75 -0.26 10.24
N ASN A 32 18.63 -0.37 9.23
CA ASN A 32 18.37 -1.16 8.03
C ASN A 32 18.08 -2.62 8.39
N GLU A 33 18.82 -3.22 9.33
CA GLU A 33 18.55 -4.60 9.76
C GLU A 33 17.15 -4.76 10.41
N LEU A 34 16.73 -3.83 11.26
CA LEU A 34 15.38 -3.86 11.86
C LEU A 34 14.31 -3.72 10.79
N GLN A 35 14.49 -2.77 9.87
CA GLN A 35 13.57 -2.53 8.78
C GLN A 35 13.46 -3.77 7.89
N SER A 36 14.58 -4.37 7.47
CA SER A 36 14.55 -5.60 6.67
C SER A 36 13.88 -6.76 7.41
N ARG A 37 14.07 -6.90 8.72
CA ARG A 37 13.36 -7.93 9.51
C ARG A 37 11.85 -7.70 9.56
N PHE A 38 11.42 -6.45 9.67
CA PHE A 38 10.01 -6.08 9.66
C PHE A 38 9.37 -6.24 8.26
N GLU A 39 10.09 -5.86 7.22
CA GLU A 39 9.71 -6.10 5.82
C GLU A 39 9.58 -7.60 5.54
N ASN A 40 10.48 -8.43 6.07
CA ASN A 40 10.41 -9.89 5.89
C ASN A 40 9.11 -10.47 6.45
N ILE A 41 8.73 -10.16 7.70
CA ILE A 41 7.48 -10.69 8.27
C ILE A 41 6.25 -10.15 7.54
N THR A 42 6.28 -8.87 7.12
CA THR A 42 5.23 -8.26 6.28
C THR A 42 5.07 -9.03 4.96
N ASN A 43 6.18 -9.29 4.26
CA ASN A 43 6.19 -10.03 3.01
C ASN A 43 5.77 -11.50 3.19
N GLU A 44 6.10 -12.10 4.33
CA GLU A 44 5.66 -13.46 4.66
C GLU A 44 4.16 -13.52 4.92
N LEU A 45 3.59 -12.59 5.71
CA LEU A 45 2.14 -12.57 5.97
C LEU A 45 1.37 -12.31 4.68
N SER A 46 1.72 -11.23 3.96
CA SER A 46 1.04 -10.85 2.72
C SER A 46 1.19 -11.91 1.63
N GLY A 47 2.41 -12.41 1.42
CA GLY A 47 2.68 -13.45 0.42
C GLY A 47 2.10 -14.82 0.77
N ASN A 48 1.66 -15.03 2.01
CA ASN A 48 0.89 -16.21 2.42
C ASN A 48 -0.62 -15.92 2.49
N HIS A 49 -1.10 -14.76 2.01
CA HIS A 49 -2.51 -14.39 1.98
C HIS A 49 -3.17 -14.30 3.36
N MET A 50 -2.36 -14.06 4.40
CA MET A 50 -2.83 -13.82 5.76
C MET A 50 -3.26 -12.36 5.88
N LEU A 51 -4.49 -12.12 6.34
CA LEU A 51 -5.02 -10.76 6.51
C LEU A 51 -4.67 -10.21 7.89
N TYR A 52 -4.09 -9.02 7.92
CA TYR A 52 -3.61 -8.38 9.15
C TYR A 52 -3.70 -6.86 9.06
N HIS A 53 -3.71 -6.21 10.23
CA HIS A 53 -3.48 -4.78 10.37
C HIS A 53 -2.18 -4.51 11.11
N TYR A 54 -1.64 -3.31 10.92
CA TYR A 54 -0.54 -2.80 11.73
C TYR A 54 -1.06 -2.19 13.03
N GLY A 55 -0.37 -2.47 14.13
CA GLY A 55 -0.65 -1.93 15.45
C GLY A 55 0.36 -0.88 15.87
N ASP A 56 -0.03 0.39 15.81
CA ASP A 56 0.74 1.51 16.36
C ASP A 56 0.56 1.59 17.88
N GLU A 57 1.67 1.65 18.62
CA GLU A 57 1.65 1.66 20.08
C GLU A 57 0.90 2.87 20.68
N SER A 58 0.91 4.02 20.00
CA SER A 58 0.23 5.24 20.44
C SER A 58 -1.29 5.12 20.25
N ILE A 59 -1.72 4.55 19.12
CA ILE A 59 -3.14 4.24 18.85
C ILE A 59 -3.62 3.19 19.86
N MET A 60 -2.83 2.15 20.10
CA MET A 60 -3.13 1.10 21.08
C MET A 60 -3.25 1.66 22.51
N GLU A 61 -2.42 2.63 22.88
CA GLU A 61 -2.52 3.27 24.20
C GLU A 61 -3.87 3.99 24.41
N HIS A 62 -4.37 4.67 23.38
CA HIS A 62 -5.58 5.49 23.49
C HIS A 62 -6.88 4.70 23.24
N PHE A 63 -6.84 3.72 22.35
CA PHE A 63 -8.02 3.02 21.86
C PHE A 63 -7.99 1.51 22.07
N GLY A 64 -6.88 0.97 22.59
CA GLY A 64 -6.69 -0.45 22.85
C GLY A 64 -7.37 -0.91 24.14
N SER A 65 -8.06 -2.03 24.07
CA SER A 65 -8.63 -2.73 25.23
C SER A 65 -8.69 -4.23 24.96
N VAL A 66 -8.88 -5.05 25.99
CA VAL A 66 -9.09 -6.49 25.84
C VAL A 66 -10.54 -6.82 26.17
N LYS A 67 -11.19 -7.56 25.29
CA LYS A 67 -12.56 -8.05 25.49
C LYS A 67 -12.60 -9.54 25.22
N ASN A 68 -12.89 -10.32 26.26
CA ASN A 68 -12.70 -11.77 26.23
C ASN A 68 -11.26 -12.12 25.82
N ASP A 69 -11.11 -13.00 24.83
CA ASP A 69 -9.86 -13.46 24.24
C ASP A 69 -9.39 -12.59 23.05
N LYS A 70 -10.02 -11.44 22.80
CA LYS A 70 -9.67 -10.54 21.69
C LYS A 70 -9.05 -9.24 22.16
N LEU A 71 -8.06 -8.78 21.40
CA LEU A 71 -7.55 -7.41 21.47
C LEU A 71 -8.47 -6.51 20.62
N VAL A 72 -8.95 -5.42 21.17
CA VAL A 72 -9.87 -4.48 20.51
C VAL A 72 -9.19 -3.13 20.37
N ILE A 73 -9.15 -2.58 19.16
CA ILE A 73 -8.65 -1.22 18.88
C ILE A 73 -9.73 -0.49 18.08
N GLY A 74 -10.37 0.49 18.69
CA GLY A 74 -11.50 1.19 18.07
C GLY A 74 -12.65 0.22 17.74
N LYS A 75 -12.90 -0.02 16.44
CA LYS A 75 -13.93 -0.95 15.94
C LYS A 75 -13.36 -2.30 15.47
N CYS A 76 -12.04 -2.47 15.51
CA CYS A 76 -11.38 -3.67 15.04
C CYS A 76 -11.13 -4.64 16.20
N GLU A 77 -11.32 -5.92 15.96
CA GLU A 77 -11.05 -6.99 16.93
C GLU A 77 -10.02 -7.97 16.35
N TYR A 78 -9.04 -8.35 17.17
CA TYR A 78 -7.93 -9.21 16.77
C TYR A 78 -7.83 -10.41 17.70
N SER A 79 -7.88 -11.62 17.14
CA SER A 79 -7.72 -12.89 17.86
C SER A 79 -6.27 -13.34 17.95
N THR A 80 -5.41 -12.82 17.06
CA THR A 80 -3.97 -13.06 17.09
C THR A 80 -3.21 -11.74 17.07
N VAL A 81 -2.17 -11.65 17.91
CA VAL A 81 -1.21 -10.54 17.90
C VAL A 81 0.18 -11.11 17.64
N ILE A 82 0.90 -10.55 16.67
CA ILE A 82 2.27 -10.91 16.33
C ILE A 82 3.18 -9.73 16.67
N MET A 83 4.15 -9.99 17.55
CA MET A 83 5.25 -9.10 17.83
C MET A 83 6.39 -9.41 16.85
N PRO A 84 6.79 -8.48 15.95
CA PRO A 84 7.99 -8.68 15.15
C PRO A 84 9.24 -8.55 16.04
N ASN A 85 10.41 -8.49 15.43
CA ASN A 85 11.66 -8.28 16.17
C ASN A 85 11.71 -6.87 16.78
N MET A 86 11.35 -6.74 18.06
CA MET A 86 11.31 -5.50 18.81
C MET A 86 12.31 -5.52 19.96
N GLN A 87 13.00 -4.42 20.22
CA GLN A 87 13.93 -4.31 21.35
C GLN A 87 13.23 -3.79 22.61
N SER A 88 12.36 -2.79 22.44
CA SER A 88 11.60 -2.13 23.50
C SER A 88 10.13 -2.04 23.10
N ILE A 89 9.25 -2.18 24.09
CA ILE A 89 7.82 -1.86 24.01
C ILE A 89 7.45 -0.82 25.07
N THR A 90 6.33 -0.13 24.89
CA THR A 90 5.79 0.78 25.91
C THR A 90 5.19 0.04 27.11
N GLU A 91 5.08 0.74 28.23
CA GLU A 91 4.39 0.25 29.44
C GLU A 91 2.92 -0.09 29.16
N SER A 92 2.22 0.73 28.38
CA SER A 92 0.84 0.53 27.97
C SER A 92 0.70 -0.73 27.10
N THR A 93 1.55 -0.89 26.07
CA THR A 93 1.59 -2.10 25.24
C THR A 93 1.86 -3.34 26.07
N LEU A 94 2.84 -3.33 26.99
CA LEU A 94 3.12 -4.49 27.85
C LEU A 94 1.88 -4.89 28.68
N LYS A 95 1.20 -3.92 29.31
CA LYS A 95 -0.02 -4.18 30.09
C LYS A 95 -1.09 -4.84 29.22
N LEU A 96 -1.34 -4.26 28.05
CA LEU A 96 -2.37 -4.70 27.12
C LEU A 96 -2.10 -6.12 26.61
N LEU A 97 -0.87 -6.42 26.18
CA LEU A 97 -0.47 -7.75 25.72
C LEU A 97 -0.48 -8.79 26.84
N THR A 98 -0.13 -8.39 28.06
CA THR A 98 -0.20 -9.27 29.24
C THR A 98 -1.64 -9.64 29.55
N GLU A 99 -2.57 -8.68 29.50
CA GLU A 99 -3.99 -8.91 29.70
C GLU A 99 -4.58 -9.80 28.60
N PHE A 100 -4.29 -9.48 27.34
CA PHE A 100 -4.72 -10.25 26.17
C PHE A 100 -4.31 -11.72 26.27
N SER A 101 -3.02 -11.96 26.55
CA SER A 101 -2.48 -13.31 26.72
C SER A 101 -3.08 -14.05 27.92
N ARG A 102 -3.37 -13.35 29.04
CA ARG A 102 -4.02 -13.93 30.22
C ARG A 102 -5.46 -14.35 29.96
N ASN A 103 -6.17 -13.62 29.11
CA ASN A 103 -7.56 -13.92 28.75
C ASN A 103 -7.68 -14.98 27.63
N GLY A 104 -6.57 -15.60 27.20
CA GLY A 104 -6.55 -16.67 26.20
C GLY A 104 -6.30 -16.21 24.78
N GLY A 105 -6.03 -14.92 24.58
CA GLY A 105 -5.63 -14.38 23.28
C GLY A 105 -4.30 -14.95 22.79
N LYS A 106 -4.16 -15.12 21.47
CA LYS A 106 -2.99 -15.75 20.85
C LYS A 106 -1.90 -14.72 20.59
N LEU A 107 -0.89 -14.71 21.45
CA LEU A 107 0.27 -13.83 21.32
C LEU A 107 1.47 -14.60 20.77
N TYR A 108 1.99 -14.14 19.63
CA TYR A 108 3.19 -14.71 19.01
C TYR A 108 4.32 -13.69 18.92
N PHE A 109 5.54 -14.19 18.78
CA PHE A 109 6.71 -13.38 18.39
C PHE A 109 7.39 -13.96 17.14
N ALA A 110 7.83 -13.06 16.26
CA ALA A 110 8.61 -13.36 15.06
C ALA A 110 10.00 -12.72 15.21
N GLY A 111 11.03 -13.56 15.38
CA GLY A 111 12.39 -13.11 15.71
C GLY A 111 12.67 -13.23 17.20
N GLU A 112 13.14 -12.15 17.83
CA GLU A 112 13.45 -12.10 19.25
C GLU A 112 12.35 -11.37 20.05
N MET A 113 12.12 -11.85 21.27
CA MET A 113 11.24 -11.17 22.23
C MET A 113 11.85 -9.83 22.68
N PRO A 114 11.03 -8.80 22.93
CA PRO A 114 11.51 -7.57 23.53
C PRO A 114 12.15 -7.84 24.90
N SER A 115 13.21 -7.09 25.19
CA SER A 115 13.96 -7.18 26.45
C SER A 115 13.88 -5.91 27.29
N LEU A 116 13.31 -4.84 26.72
CA LEU A 116 13.18 -3.53 27.35
C LEU A 116 11.70 -3.09 27.40
N VAL A 117 11.35 -2.35 28.43
CA VAL A 117 10.10 -1.59 28.54
C VAL A 117 10.49 -0.12 28.70
N ASN A 118 10.00 0.75 27.81
CA ASN A 118 10.40 2.16 27.74
C ASN A 118 11.94 2.35 27.78
N GLY A 119 12.68 1.46 27.11
CA GLY A 119 14.14 1.49 27.04
C GLY A 119 14.90 0.95 28.26
N ALA A 120 14.22 0.51 29.32
CA ALA A 120 14.84 -0.08 30.51
C ALA A 120 14.61 -1.58 30.59
N LYS A 121 15.57 -2.35 31.14
CA LYS A 121 15.38 -3.79 31.39
C LYS A 121 14.21 -3.99 32.35
N ASP A 122 13.32 -4.92 32.00
CA ASP A 122 12.16 -5.22 32.81
C ASP A 122 11.93 -6.73 32.92
N GLU A 123 11.82 -7.23 34.14
CA GLU A 123 11.65 -8.64 34.43
C GLU A 123 10.25 -9.16 34.06
N ARG A 124 9.25 -8.28 33.93
CA ARG A 124 7.87 -8.66 33.56
C ARG A 124 7.79 -9.30 32.18
N LEU A 125 8.70 -8.93 31.27
CA LEU A 125 8.80 -9.52 29.93
C LEU A 125 9.07 -11.03 29.95
N LYS A 126 9.74 -11.55 30.99
CA LYS A 126 9.98 -12.99 31.16
C LYS A 126 8.71 -13.79 31.42
N TYR A 127 7.67 -13.13 31.92
CA TYR A 127 6.38 -13.73 32.27
C TYR A 127 5.30 -13.47 31.21
N LEU A 128 5.63 -12.71 30.16
CA LEU A 128 4.74 -12.51 29.02
C LEU A 128 4.66 -13.83 28.24
N LYS A 129 3.49 -14.47 28.27
CA LYS A 129 3.26 -15.73 27.56
C LYS A 129 3.04 -15.44 26.08
N ALA A 130 4.08 -15.63 25.29
CA ALA A 130 4.05 -15.55 23.84
C ALA A 130 4.76 -16.78 23.24
N GLU A 131 4.23 -17.29 22.15
CA GLU A 131 4.79 -18.43 21.43
C GLU A 131 5.59 -17.96 20.21
N LYS A 132 6.55 -18.76 19.75
CA LYS A 132 7.25 -18.44 18.50
C LYS A 132 6.26 -18.62 17.34
N ALA A 133 6.16 -17.62 16.46
CA ALA A 133 5.24 -17.66 15.33
C ALA A 133 5.59 -18.81 14.36
N ASP A 134 4.61 -19.69 14.12
CA ASP A 134 4.59 -20.61 12.99
C ASP A 134 3.48 -20.15 12.04
N LEU A 135 3.87 -19.40 11.01
CA LEU A 135 2.91 -18.76 10.09
C LEU A 135 2.06 -19.79 9.33
N ASN A 136 2.59 -20.98 9.07
CA ASN A 136 1.81 -22.04 8.40
C ASN A 136 0.71 -22.58 9.32
N ALA A 137 1.03 -22.79 10.60
CA ALA A 137 0.06 -23.21 11.60
C ALA A 137 -1.01 -22.13 11.81
N ILE A 138 -0.61 -20.87 11.93
CA ILE A 138 -1.54 -19.74 12.08
C ILE A 138 -2.43 -19.62 10.84
N LYS A 139 -1.87 -19.66 9.63
CA LYS A 139 -2.65 -19.60 8.37
C LYS A 139 -3.73 -20.69 8.31
N LYS A 140 -3.39 -21.91 8.70
CA LYS A 140 -4.32 -23.05 8.67
C LYS A 140 -5.52 -22.87 9.60
N GLU A 141 -5.37 -22.09 10.67
CA GLU A 141 -6.44 -21.84 11.63
C GLU A 141 -7.52 -20.90 11.08
N TYR A 142 -7.10 -19.87 10.34
CA TYR A 142 -8.00 -18.81 9.86
C TYR A 142 -8.72 -19.15 8.55
N GLY A 143 -8.30 -20.19 7.84
CA GLY A 143 -8.92 -20.58 6.57
C GLY A 143 -8.90 -19.45 5.53
N PHE A 144 -7.82 -18.66 5.50
CA PHE A 144 -7.64 -17.60 4.50
C PHE A 144 -7.77 -18.13 3.06
N ALA A 145 -8.08 -17.23 2.13
CA ALA A 145 -8.08 -17.59 0.72
C ALA A 145 -6.67 -18.05 0.28
N ASN A 146 -6.62 -19.05 -0.59
CA ASN A 146 -5.38 -19.47 -1.23
C ASN A 146 -5.40 -19.04 -2.69
N ILE A 147 -4.44 -18.21 -3.08
CA ILE A 147 -4.31 -17.72 -4.44
C ILE A 147 -3.04 -18.33 -5.00
N THR A 148 -3.20 -19.20 -6.00
CA THR A 148 -2.11 -20.08 -6.42
C THR A 148 -1.86 -20.01 -7.93
N THR A 149 -0.60 -20.16 -8.32
CA THR A 149 -0.19 -20.44 -9.71
C THR A 149 0.50 -21.80 -9.72
N ASP A 150 0.04 -22.69 -10.59
CA ASP A 150 0.53 -24.09 -10.68
C ASP A 150 0.55 -24.82 -9.31
N GLY A 151 -0.44 -24.55 -8.47
CA GLY A 151 -0.60 -25.17 -7.15
C GLY A 151 0.32 -24.62 -6.05
N LYS A 152 1.07 -23.55 -6.31
CA LYS A 152 1.90 -22.85 -5.31
C LYS A 152 1.34 -21.46 -5.03
N GLU A 153 1.49 -21.00 -3.78
CA GLU A 153 1.07 -19.64 -3.39
C GLU A 153 1.69 -18.58 -4.31
N ASN A 154 0.85 -17.74 -4.92
CA ASN A 154 1.28 -16.64 -5.76
C ASN A 154 1.33 -15.36 -4.92
N LYS A 155 2.55 -14.89 -4.64
CA LYS A 155 2.78 -13.69 -3.80
C LYS A 155 2.52 -12.36 -4.51
N ASN A 156 2.31 -12.37 -5.83
CA ASN A 156 2.09 -11.15 -6.61
C ASN A 156 0.64 -10.68 -6.54
N ILE A 157 -0.30 -11.57 -6.19
CA ILE A 157 -1.70 -11.20 -6.01
C ILE A 157 -1.95 -10.96 -4.53
N HIS A 158 -2.38 -9.77 -4.17
CA HIS A 158 -2.85 -9.47 -2.82
C HIS A 158 -4.37 -9.40 -2.82
N TYR A 159 -4.99 -9.58 -1.66
CA TYR A 159 -6.42 -9.37 -1.52
C TYR A 159 -6.79 -8.80 -0.15
N THR A 160 -7.98 -8.22 -0.10
CA THR A 160 -8.68 -7.90 1.15
C THR A 160 -10.03 -8.63 1.17
N LYS A 161 -10.53 -8.90 2.37
CA LYS A 161 -11.85 -9.49 2.58
C LYS A 161 -12.70 -8.53 3.40
N ARG A 162 -13.93 -8.28 2.97
CA ARG A 162 -14.88 -7.43 3.67
C ARG A 162 -16.19 -8.15 3.89
N ILE A 163 -16.79 -7.95 5.05
CA ILE A 163 -18.11 -8.46 5.41
C ILE A 163 -19.02 -7.25 5.56
N THR A 164 -20.06 -7.19 4.73
CA THR A 164 -21.04 -6.10 4.74
C THR A 164 -22.08 -6.30 5.84
N ASP A 165 -22.84 -5.25 6.15
CA ASP A 165 -23.87 -5.28 7.20
C ASP A 165 -25.00 -6.30 6.93
N ASN A 166 -25.25 -6.63 5.66
CA ASN A 166 -26.20 -7.65 5.23
C ASN A 166 -25.59 -9.07 5.15
N GLY A 167 -24.31 -9.24 5.52
CA GLY A 167 -23.62 -10.53 5.58
C GLY A 167 -22.96 -10.98 4.27
N ASP A 168 -22.97 -10.15 3.22
CA ASP A 168 -22.24 -10.45 1.99
C ASP A 168 -20.73 -10.35 2.24
N ILE A 169 -19.98 -11.20 1.55
CA ILE A 169 -18.52 -11.25 1.63
C ILE A 169 -17.94 -10.79 0.31
N ILE A 170 -17.07 -9.79 0.37
CA ILE A 170 -16.39 -9.23 -0.80
C ILE A 170 -14.90 -9.53 -0.69
N TYR A 171 -14.35 -10.13 -1.74
CA TYR A 171 -12.91 -10.27 -1.93
C TYR A 171 -12.46 -9.30 -3.01
N TYR A 172 -11.59 -8.35 -2.66
CA TYR A 172 -10.96 -7.48 -3.64
C TYR A 172 -9.52 -7.97 -3.85
N LEU A 173 -9.22 -8.47 -5.06
CA LEU A 173 -7.92 -9.00 -5.43
C LEU A 173 -7.21 -8.05 -6.39
N VAL A 174 -5.90 -7.88 -6.22
CA VAL A 174 -5.08 -6.99 -7.04
C VAL A 174 -3.77 -7.66 -7.41
N ASN A 175 -3.40 -7.55 -8.68
CA ASN A 175 -2.06 -7.87 -9.14
C ASN A 175 -1.12 -6.70 -8.82
N LEU A 176 -0.06 -6.97 -8.06
CA LEU A 176 0.94 -5.95 -7.70
C LEU A 176 2.16 -5.94 -8.63
N SER A 177 2.23 -6.83 -9.61
CA SER A 177 3.33 -6.85 -10.59
C SER A 177 2.97 -6.12 -11.90
N ASP A 178 4.02 -5.79 -12.63
CA ASP A 178 4.00 -5.28 -14.01
C ASP A 178 3.82 -6.39 -15.06
N GLU A 179 3.56 -7.63 -14.63
CA GLU A 179 3.42 -8.80 -15.48
C GLU A 179 2.03 -9.42 -15.36
N GLU A 180 1.58 -10.09 -16.43
CA GLU A 180 0.34 -10.87 -16.37
C GLU A 180 0.43 -12.00 -15.34
N GLN A 181 -0.62 -12.20 -14.54
CA GLN A 181 -0.69 -13.26 -13.54
C GLN A 181 -1.92 -14.13 -13.77
N SER A 182 -1.71 -15.40 -14.10
CA SER A 182 -2.79 -16.40 -14.12
C SER A 182 -2.79 -17.21 -12.82
N VAL A 183 -3.91 -17.15 -12.09
CA VAL A 183 -4.06 -17.74 -10.76
C VAL A 183 -5.35 -18.55 -10.63
N THR A 184 -5.35 -19.47 -9.67
CA THR A 184 -6.54 -20.13 -9.13
C THR A 184 -6.78 -19.61 -7.71
N VAL A 185 -7.93 -18.96 -7.52
CA VAL A 185 -8.40 -18.44 -6.23
C VAL A 185 -9.30 -19.48 -5.59
N ASN A 186 -8.93 -19.93 -4.39
CA ASN A 186 -9.72 -20.85 -3.59
C ASN A 186 -10.13 -20.14 -2.29
N THR A 187 -11.44 -19.94 -2.14
CA THR A 187 -12.08 -19.41 -0.94
C THR A 187 -12.85 -20.53 -0.23
N ASN A 188 -13.13 -20.35 1.07
CA ASN A 188 -14.05 -21.24 1.79
C ASN A 188 -15.52 -20.97 1.42
N ASP A 189 -15.79 -19.80 0.86
CA ASP A 189 -17.10 -19.34 0.46
C ASP A 189 -17.34 -19.64 -1.01
N LYS A 190 -18.61 -19.83 -1.39
CA LYS A 190 -19.00 -19.88 -2.80
C LYS A 190 -19.00 -18.46 -3.37
N VAL A 191 -18.13 -18.18 -4.33
CA VAL A 191 -17.92 -16.83 -4.86
C VAL A 191 -18.31 -16.70 -6.33
N TYR A 192 -18.61 -15.47 -6.72
CA TYR A 192 -18.97 -15.06 -8.07
C TYR A 192 -18.07 -13.88 -8.48
N LEU A 193 -17.72 -13.80 -9.76
CA LEU A 193 -17.00 -12.64 -10.29
C LEU A 193 -17.97 -11.47 -10.37
N TYR A 194 -17.66 -10.36 -9.70
CA TYR A 194 -18.52 -9.19 -9.66
C TYR A 194 -17.91 -8.02 -10.43
N ASP A 195 -18.68 -7.49 -11.37
CA ASP A 195 -18.36 -6.27 -12.09
C ASP A 195 -19.03 -5.08 -11.38
N VAL A 196 -18.20 -4.18 -10.82
CA VAL A 196 -18.66 -3.01 -10.07
C VAL A 196 -19.36 -1.99 -10.97
N ILE A 197 -19.02 -1.94 -12.26
CA ILE A 197 -19.57 -0.98 -13.21
C ILE A 197 -20.95 -1.42 -13.66
N THR A 198 -21.11 -2.70 -13.96
CA THR A 198 -22.38 -3.25 -14.44
C THR A 198 -23.28 -3.78 -13.32
N GLU A 199 -22.74 -3.87 -12.09
CA GLU A 199 -23.37 -4.44 -10.90
C GLU A 199 -23.81 -5.91 -11.10
N LYS A 200 -23.13 -6.62 -12.01
CA LYS A 200 -23.45 -8.01 -12.35
C LYS A 200 -22.48 -8.98 -11.73
N ALA A 201 -23.02 -10.09 -11.24
CA ALA A 201 -22.26 -11.24 -10.82
C ALA A 201 -22.30 -12.33 -11.88
N THR A 202 -21.18 -13.00 -12.10
CA THR A 202 -21.05 -14.11 -13.05
C THR A 202 -20.46 -15.33 -12.36
N GLU A 203 -20.90 -16.53 -12.72
CA GLU A 203 -20.27 -17.77 -12.23
C GLU A 203 -18.78 -17.83 -12.62
N THR A 204 -17.95 -18.30 -11.70
CA THR A 204 -16.51 -18.48 -11.89
C THR A 204 -16.06 -19.82 -11.30
N ASP A 205 -15.06 -20.45 -11.92
CA ASP A 205 -14.36 -21.62 -11.38
C ASP A 205 -13.15 -21.23 -10.50
N GLY A 206 -13.00 -19.94 -10.20
CA GLY A 206 -11.89 -19.38 -9.43
C GLY A 206 -10.62 -19.13 -10.25
N LYS A 207 -10.58 -19.46 -11.54
CA LYS A 207 -9.44 -19.17 -12.40
C LYS A 207 -9.54 -17.76 -12.96
N LEU A 208 -8.55 -16.94 -12.66
CA LEU A 208 -8.49 -15.55 -13.06
C LEU A 208 -7.15 -15.25 -13.73
N THR A 209 -7.19 -14.45 -14.80
CA THR A 209 -5.99 -13.92 -15.47
C THR A 209 -5.99 -12.41 -15.32
N PHE A 210 -5.07 -11.91 -14.51
CA PHE A 210 -4.88 -10.49 -14.24
C PHE A 210 -3.89 -9.90 -15.24
N ALA A 211 -4.25 -8.81 -15.89
CA ALA A 211 -3.26 -7.96 -16.55
C ALA A 211 -2.35 -7.28 -15.50
N PRO A 212 -1.21 -6.70 -15.91
CA PRO A 212 -0.36 -5.89 -15.04
C PRO A 212 -1.17 -4.87 -14.25
N TYR A 213 -1.00 -4.83 -12.93
CA TYR A 213 -1.70 -3.92 -12.02
C TYR A 213 -3.24 -4.01 -12.02
N ALA A 214 -3.83 -5.02 -12.66
CA ALA A 214 -5.27 -5.18 -12.71
C ALA A 214 -5.83 -5.72 -11.39
N SER A 215 -7.15 -5.57 -11.22
CA SER A 215 -7.88 -6.06 -10.06
C SER A 215 -9.15 -6.80 -10.47
N PHE A 216 -9.56 -7.75 -9.65
CA PHE A 216 -10.86 -8.40 -9.73
C PHE A 216 -11.57 -8.30 -8.39
N MET A 217 -12.91 -8.27 -8.43
CA MET A 217 -13.73 -8.39 -7.24
C MET A 217 -14.53 -9.68 -7.32
N LEU A 218 -14.48 -10.46 -6.24
CA LEU A 218 -15.35 -11.62 -6.06
C LEU A 218 -16.34 -11.33 -4.93
N ILE A 219 -17.56 -11.82 -5.07
CA ILE A 219 -18.60 -11.68 -4.05
C ILE A 219 -19.17 -13.05 -3.68
N SER A 220 -19.36 -13.29 -2.38
CA SER A 220 -20.22 -14.34 -1.86
C SER A 220 -21.44 -13.69 -1.23
N SER A 221 -22.61 -13.99 -1.77
CA SER A 221 -23.88 -13.46 -1.30
C SER A 221 -25.00 -14.46 -1.59
N GLU A 222 -25.94 -14.59 -0.67
CA GLU A 222 -27.17 -15.38 -0.89
C GLU A 222 -28.21 -14.63 -1.74
N THR A 223 -28.10 -13.31 -1.82
CA THR A 223 -29.08 -12.46 -2.51
C THR A 223 -28.70 -12.18 -3.97
N VAL A 224 -27.40 -12.18 -4.26
CA VAL A 224 -26.87 -12.00 -5.61
C VAL A 224 -27.15 -13.25 -6.45
N ARG A 225 -27.86 -13.07 -7.56
CA ARG A 225 -28.09 -14.15 -8.53
C ARG A 225 -27.10 -14.01 -9.69
N PRO A 226 -26.16 -14.95 -9.85
CA PRO A 226 -25.18 -14.86 -10.93
C PRO A 226 -25.83 -15.11 -12.29
N GLU A 227 -25.42 -14.35 -13.29
CA GLU A 227 -25.61 -14.71 -14.68
C GLU A 227 -24.68 -15.87 -15.04
N LYS A 228 -25.08 -16.71 -16.01
CA LYS A 228 -24.20 -17.75 -16.53
C LYS A 228 -22.98 -17.11 -17.17
N SER A 229 -21.82 -17.75 -17.03
CA SER A 229 -20.59 -17.28 -17.70
C SER A 229 -20.84 -17.09 -19.19
N ASP A 230 -20.66 -15.86 -19.66
CA ASP A 230 -20.80 -15.55 -21.08
C ASP A 230 -19.56 -16.06 -21.82
N ASN A 231 -19.69 -17.23 -22.47
CA ASN A 231 -18.60 -17.85 -23.23
C ASN A 231 -18.34 -17.15 -24.58
N ARG A 232 -18.94 -15.98 -24.85
CA ARG A 232 -18.66 -15.20 -26.06
C ARG A 232 -17.20 -14.73 -26.03
N LYS A 233 -16.43 -15.12 -27.05
CA LYS A 233 -15.08 -14.62 -27.27
C LYS A 233 -15.14 -13.10 -27.43
N THR A 234 -14.44 -12.37 -26.57
CA THR A 234 -14.17 -10.95 -26.73
C THR A 234 -13.32 -10.76 -27.99
N GLU A 235 -13.86 -10.09 -29.00
CA GLU A 235 -13.06 -9.66 -30.14
C GLU A 235 -12.31 -8.39 -29.75
N CYS A 236 -10.98 -8.45 -29.87
CA CYS A 236 -10.16 -7.25 -29.78
C CYS A 236 -10.41 -6.42 -31.04
N ILE A 237 -11.20 -5.36 -30.91
CA ILE A 237 -11.43 -4.41 -32.00
C ILE A 237 -10.12 -3.64 -32.18
N SER A 238 -9.43 -3.85 -33.31
CA SER A 238 -8.32 -3.00 -33.68
C SER A 238 -8.87 -1.60 -33.97
N ILE A 239 -8.52 -0.65 -33.10
CA ILE A 239 -8.83 0.75 -33.35
C ILE A 239 -8.03 1.14 -34.60
N ASN A 240 -8.70 1.69 -35.61
CA ASN A 240 -8.00 2.13 -36.82
C ASN A 240 -6.96 3.21 -36.43
N ARG A 241 -5.93 3.40 -37.26
CA ARG A 241 -4.93 4.46 -37.04
C ARG A 241 -5.38 5.84 -37.55
N GLU A 242 -6.63 5.96 -38.00
CA GLU A 242 -7.20 7.13 -38.65
C GLU A 242 -8.34 7.69 -37.80
N PHE A 243 -7.96 8.52 -36.83
CA PHE A 243 -8.92 9.19 -35.96
C PHE A 243 -9.44 10.44 -36.64
N LYS A 244 -10.77 10.59 -36.68
CA LYS A 244 -11.39 11.89 -36.95
C LYS A 244 -11.44 12.67 -35.64
N VAL A 245 -10.40 13.47 -35.40
CA VAL A 245 -10.31 14.33 -34.21
C VAL A 245 -11.34 15.45 -34.36
N SER A 246 -12.24 15.57 -33.38
CA SER A 246 -13.12 16.73 -33.22
C SER A 246 -12.49 17.68 -32.20
N GLU A 247 -12.77 18.96 -32.33
CA GLU A 247 -12.25 20.00 -31.43
C GLU A 247 -12.58 19.64 -29.97
N SER A 248 -11.53 19.57 -29.15
CA SER A 248 -11.58 19.21 -27.73
C SER A 248 -11.03 20.38 -26.90
N THR A 249 -11.05 20.25 -25.57
CA THR A 249 -10.38 21.17 -24.65
C THR A 249 -8.89 21.35 -25.03
N VAL A 250 -8.33 22.52 -24.72
CA VAL A 250 -6.92 22.84 -25.00
C VAL A 250 -6.00 21.74 -24.46
N ASN A 251 -5.11 21.22 -25.32
CA ASN A 251 -4.11 20.24 -24.92
C ASN A 251 -3.12 20.88 -23.95
N ALA A 252 -2.86 20.24 -22.81
CA ALA A 252 -1.82 20.66 -21.87
C ALA A 252 -0.58 19.78 -22.05
N LEU A 253 0.57 20.41 -22.27
CA LEU A 253 1.87 19.74 -22.23
C LEU A 253 2.50 20.03 -20.86
N THR A 254 2.77 18.99 -20.08
CA THR A 254 3.44 19.13 -18.79
C THR A 254 4.94 19.29 -18.98
N LEU A 255 5.53 20.23 -18.25
CA LEU A 255 6.97 20.50 -18.26
C LEU A 255 7.62 19.80 -17.06
N ASP A 256 7.65 18.47 -17.09
CA ASP A 256 8.05 17.65 -15.93
C ASP A 256 9.57 17.43 -15.82
N PHE A 257 10.32 17.75 -16.89
CA PHE A 257 11.76 17.56 -16.98
C PHE A 257 12.45 18.89 -17.27
N CYS A 258 13.52 19.16 -16.53
CA CYS A 258 14.30 20.37 -16.70
C CYS A 258 15.79 20.11 -16.51
N ARG A 259 16.60 20.94 -17.18
CA ARG A 259 17.95 21.22 -16.73
C ARG A 259 17.88 22.31 -15.68
N TYR A 260 18.82 22.32 -14.75
CA TYR A 260 18.84 23.31 -13.68
C TYR A 260 20.26 23.73 -13.33
N ARG A 261 20.39 24.92 -12.75
CA ARG A 261 21.58 25.35 -12.04
C ARG A 261 21.21 26.09 -10.77
N ILE A 262 22.14 26.09 -9.82
CA ILE A 262 21.94 26.66 -8.48
C ILE A 262 23.00 27.72 -8.24
N ASP A 263 22.59 28.86 -7.71
CA ASP A 263 23.46 29.98 -7.31
C ASP A 263 24.43 30.43 -8.43
N GLY A 264 23.97 30.38 -9.69
CA GLY A 264 24.77 30.76 -10.87
C GLY A 264 25.87 29.76 -11.27
N GLY A 265 25.86 28.55 -10.73
CA GLY A 265 26.82 27.49 -11.06
C GLY A 265 26.60 26.82 -12.42
N GLU A 266 27.25 25.67 -12.60
CA GLU A 266 27.17 24.89 -13.84
C GLU A 266 25.80 24.24 -14.05
N TRP A 267 25.35 24.22 -15.31
CA TRP A 267 24.12 23.53 -15.71
C TRP A 267 24.25 22.02 -15.48
N GLN A 268 23.28 21.47 -14.77
CA GLN A 268 23.17 20.04 -14.52
C GLN A 268 22.43 19.33 -15.66
N PRO A 269 22.62 18.00 -15.80
CA PRO A 269 21.83 17.19 -16.73
C PRO A 269 20.33 17.27 -16.43
N GLU A 270 19.53 16.94 -17.43
CA GLU A 270 18.07 16.92 -17.33
C GLU A 270 17.60 15.94 -16.23
N THR A 271 16.60 16.37 -15.45
CA THR A 271 16.01 15.56 -14.38
C THR A 271 14.55 15.90 -14.19
N ALA A 272 13.77 14.99 -13.59
CA ALA A 272 12.39 15.25 -13.26
C ALA A 272 12.28 16.31 -12.15
N VAL A 273 11.34 17.25 -12.27
CA VAL A 273 11.13 18.35 -11.31
C VAL A 273 10.92 17.82 -9.88
N ILE A 274 10.21 16.69 -9.72
CA ILE A 274 9.98 16.07 -8.41
C ILE A 274 11.28 15.57 -7.74
N ILE A 275 12.23 15.05 -8.52
CA ILE A 275 13.54 14.62 -8.02
C ILE A 275 14.37 15.85 -7.62
N LEU A 276 14.30 16.90 -8.43
CA LEU A 276 14.97 18.16 -8.16
C LEU A 276 14.48 18.81 -6.86
N GLN A 277 13.17 18.87 -6.63
CA GLN A 277 12.59 19.42 -5.40
C GLN A 277 13.17 18.74 -4.16
N ARG A 278 13.27 17.40 -4.17
CA ARG A 278 13.87 16.65 -3.07
C ARG A 278 15.36 17.00 -2.87
N LYS A 279 16.14 17.11 -3.95
CA LYS A 279 17.55 17.52 -3.88
C LYS A 279 17.71 18.92 -3.29
N LEU A 280 16.85 19.88 -3.64
CA LEU A 280 16.90 21.24 -3.12
C LEU A 280 16.55 21.28 -1.62
N LEU A 281 15.57 20.49 -1.17
CA LEU A 281 15.22 20.39 0.24
C LEU A 281 16.37 19.80 1.08
N GLU A 282 17.13 18.86 0.51
CA GLU A 282 18.31 18.28 1.17
C GLU A 282 19.45 19.30 1.38
N LEU A 283 19.52 20.38 0.59
CA LEU A 283 20.52 21.45 0.77
C LEU A 283 20.31 22.27 2.04
N LYS A 284 19.08 22.31 2.58
CA LYS A 284 18.71 23.01 3.83
C LYS A 284 19.19 24.47 3.90
N LYS A 285 19.28 25.15 2.76
CA LYS A 285 19.65 26.56 2.66
C LYS A 285 18.82 27.28 1.61
N PRO A 286 18.60 28.60 1.74
CA PRO A 286 18.11 29.40 0.62
C PRO A 286 19.10 29.32 -0.55
N CYS A 287 18.59 29.18 -1.77
CA CYS A 287 19.39 29.21 -2.98
C CYS A 287 18.59 29.84 -4.12
N LYS A 288 19.30 30.44 -5.08
CA LYS A 288 18.69 30.91 -6.34
C LYS A 288 18.73 29.76 -7.33
N ILE A 289 17.59 29.42 -7.90
CA ILE A 289 17.48 28.37 -8.90
C ILE A 289 17.12 28.95 -10.26
N GLU A 290 17.69 28.37 -11.30
CA GLU A 290 17.30 28.64 -12.68
C GLU A 290 16.99 27.29 -13.34
N LEU A 291 15.84 27.23 -14.01
CA LEU A 291 15.31 26.04 -14.65
C LEU A 291 15.20 26.29 -16.15
N GLU A 292 15.67 25.34 -16.94
CA GLU A 292 15.57 25.34 -18.40
C GLU A 292 14.72 24.15 -18.83
N PHE A 293 13.60 24.46 -19.48
CA PHE A 293 12.67 23.48 -20.05
C PHE A 293 12.76 23.54 -21.57
N SER A 294 12.70 22.37 -22.21
CA SER A 294 12.68 22.26 -23.67
C SER A 294 11.47 21.49 -24.15
N PHE A 295 10.82 21.96 -25.20
CA PHE A 295 9.76 21.26 -25.91
C PHE A 295 9.90 21.49 -27.42
N ASN A 296 9.36 20.57 -28.22
CA ASN A 296 9.39 20.65 -29.67
C ASN A 296 7.98 20.92 -30.22
N ALA A 297 7.88 21.83 -31.19
CA ALA A 297 6.64 22.10 -31.92
C ALA A 297 6.88 21.94 -33.43
N GLU A 298 6.03 21.17 -34.11
CA GLU A 298 6.21 20.85 -35.54
C GLU A 298 5.91 22.03 -36.48
N SER A 299 5.13 23.03 -36.03
CA SER A 299 4.80 24.21 -36.84
C SER A 299 4.65 25.48 -36.01
N GLY A 300 5.29 26.56 -36.45
CA GLY A 300 5.16 27.89 -35.83
C GLY A 300 3.75 28.48 -35.90
N ALA A 301 2.92 28.04 -36.86
CA ALA A 301 1.52 28.47 -36.97
C ALA A 301 0.64 28.01 -35.79
N LEU A 302 1.11 27.03 -34.99
CA LEU A 302 0.45 26.59 -33.77
C LEU A 302 0.86 27.42 -32.54
N THR A 303 1.86 28.29 -32.66
CA THR A 303 2.39 29.08 -31.52
C THR A 303 1.56 30.32 -31.18
N ASP A 304 0.64 30.71 -32.07
CA ASP A 304 -0.18 31.92 -31.88
C ASP A 304 -1.20 31.79 -30.73
N ASN A 305 -1.47 30.56 -30.25
CA ASN A 305 -2.41 30.24 -29.17
C ASN A 305 -1.79 29.40 -28.03
N ILE A 306 -0.46 29.45 -27.84
CA ILE A 306 0.18 28.76 -26.71
C ILE A 306 0.10 29.64 -25.45
N CYS A 307 -0.46 29.07 -24.38
CA CYS A 307 -0.47 29.68 -23.06
C CYS A 307 0.52 28.93 -22.16
N LEU A 308 1.32 29.67 -21.39
CA LEU A 308 2.09 29.11 -20.28
C LEU A 308 1.22 29.20 -19.02
N CYS A 309 1.04 28.10 -18.31
CA CYS A 309 0.31 28.06 -17.04
C CYS A 309 1.30 27.77 -15.91
N ALA A 310 1.27 28.58 -14.85
CA ALA A 310 2.04 28.38 -13.62
C ALA A 310 1.17 28.76 -12.43
N GLU A 311 1.31 28.06 -11.29
CA GLU A 311 0.49 28.34 -10.09
C GLU A 311 0.83 29.69 -9.45
N THR A 312 2.12 30.07 -9.41
CA THR A 312 2.61 31.31 -8.79
C THR A 312 3.58 32.04 -9.72
N PRO A 313 3.14 32.53 -10.89
CA PRO A 313 3.99 33.15 -11.89
C PRO A 313 4.76 34.36 -11.34
N GLU A 314 4.21 35.08 -10.37
CA GLU A 314 4.84 36.22 -9.70
C GLU A 314 6.13 35.87 -8.94
N SER A 315 6.36 34.58 -8.66
CA SER A 315 7.57 34.12 -7.96
C SER A 315 8.76 33.87 -8.90
N PHE A 316 8.57 34.00 -10.23
CA PHE A 316 9.56 33.61 -11.22
C PHE A 316 9.74 34.68 -12.32
N GLU A 317 10.96 34.75 -12.86
CA GLU A 317 11.23 35.45 -14.11
C GLU A 317 11.23 34.44 -15.26
N PHE A 318 10.43 34.70 -16.29
CA PHE A 318 10.29 33.79 -17.43
C PHE A 318 10.99 34.33 -18.66
N LEU A 319 11.76 33.46 -19.32
CA LEU A 319 12.33 33.74 -20.63
C LEU A 319 11.94 32.64 -21.60
N ILE A 320 11.39 33.01 -22.76
CA ILE A 320 11.13 32.09 -23.87
C ILE A 320 12.16 32.37 -24.96
N ASN A 321 13.01 31.38 -25.26
CA ASN A 321 14.11 31.52 -26.23
C ASN A 321 14.97 32.77 -25.98
N GLY A 322 15.25 33.06 -24.71
CA GLY A 322 16.05 34.21 -24.27
C GLY A 322 15.33 35.56 -24.26
N LYS A 323 14.05 35.62 -24.64
CA LYS A 323 13.24 36.85 -24.57
C LYS A 323 12.37 36.85 -23.31
N PRO A 324 12.29 37.98 -22.57
CA PRO A 324 11.39 38.09 -21.42
C PRO A 324 9.95 37.77 -21.82
N PHE A 325 9.26 36.99 -20.99
CA PHE A 325 7.86 36.64 -21.14
C PHE A 325 7.09 37.11 -19.91
N GLU A 326 6.06 37.93 -20.13
CA GLU A 326 5.13 38.34 -19.09
C GLU A 326 3.83 37.55 -19.24
N PHE A 327 3.37 36.95 -18.15
CA PHE A 327 2.03 36.36 -18.08
C PHE A 327 0.99 37.46 -18.32
N LYS A 328 0.05 37.22 -19.24
CA LYS A 328 -1.06 38.13 -19.53
C LYS A 328 -2.34 37.68 -18.87
#